data_AF-A0A117SU45-F1
#
_entry.id   AF-A0A117SU45-F1
#
_cell.length_a   1.000
_cell.length_b   1.000
_cell.length_c   1.000
_cell.angle_alpha   90.00
_cell.angle_beta   90.00
_cell.angle_gamma   90.00
#
_symmetry.space_group_name_H-M   'P 1'
#
loop_
_entity.id
_entity.type
_entity.pdbx_description
1 polymer ?
#
loop_
_entity_poly.entity_id
_entity_poly.type
_entity_poly.pdbx_seq_one_letter_code
_entity_poly.pdbx_strand_id
1 'polypeptide(L)'
;MEDVRLSCLKATKSPFVLEGLHSPVKWWGWCREAFEAARALDRPVLVDVGAVWCHWCHVMDETTYSDPEVASFINEHFVAVKVDRDERPDVDRRLQEMAQLISGQAGWPLTVFMTPSGEVIWAATYLPPRDMGRTPGMLTILKAVLEAYRGKRGDIAKFAEELKAEVAAWHSPAPGGIL
;
A
#
# COMPACT_ATOMS: atom_id res chain seq x y z
N MET A 1 12.33 -16.67 -8.48
CA MET A 1 11.69 -15.55 -7.75
C MET A 1 10.22 -15.84 -7.51
N GLU A 2 9.49 -16.30 -8.53
CA GLU A 2 8.07 -16.69 -8.42
C GLU A 2 7.82 -17.80 -7.39
N ASP A 3 8.62 -18.87 -7.38
CA ASP A 3 8.45 -19.96 -6.40
C ASP A 3 8.65 -19.49 -4.95
N VAL A 4 9.64 -18.61 -4.74
CA VAL A 4 9.92 -18.02 -3.42
C VAL A 4 8.76 -17.12 -2.98
N ARG A 5 8.24 -16.30 -3.91
CA ARG A 5 7.05 -15.47 -3.67
C ARG A 5 5.87 -16.30 -3.22
N LEU A 6 5.54 -17.35 -3.97
CA LEU A 6 4.43 -18.23 -3.66
C LEU A 6 4.67 -19.00 -2.36
N SER A 7 5.90 -19.40 -2.06
CA SER A 7 6.26 -20.02 -0.79
C SER A 7 6.01 -19.07 0.39
N CYS A 8 6.38 -17.79 0.28
CA CYS A 8 6.09 -16.79 1.31
C CYS A 8 4.57 -16.59 1.48
N LEU A 9 3.84 -16.45 0.38
CA LEU A 9 2.40 -16.22 0.42
C LEU A 9 1.63 -17.42 1.02
N LYS A 10 2.07 -18.65 0.75
CA LYS A 10 1.42 -19.88 1.23
C LYS A 10 1.84 -20.30 2.65
N ALA A 11 2.78 -19.60 3.28
CA ALA A 11 3.25 -19.94 4.63
C ALA A 11 2.27 -19.53 5.74
N THR A 12 1.29 -18.68 5.42
CA THR A 12 0.22 -18.22 6.31
C THR A 12 -0.93 -19.22 6.42
N LYS A 13 -1.76 -19.10 7.47
CA LYS A 13 -3.05 -19.78 7.59
C LYS A 13 -4.22 -18.84 7.34
N SER A 14 -3.97 -17.53 7.16
CA SER A 14 -4.98 -16.51 6.95
C SER A 14 -5.67 -16.69 5.60
N PRO A 15 -7.01 -16.86 5.58
CA PRO A 15 -7.79 -16.78 4.35
C PRO A 15 -7.58 -15.47 3.60
N PHE A 16 -7.54 -14.33 4.31
CA PHE A 16 -7.34 -13.00 3.72
C PHE A 16 -6.02 -12.89 2.95
N VAL A 17 -4.92 -13.41 3.50
CA VAL A 17 -3.64 -13.40 2.78
C VAL A 17 -3.66 -14.39 1.62
N LEU A 18 -4.27 -15.57 1.80
CA LEU A 18 -4.35 -16.60 0.76
C LEU A 18 -5.24 -16.20 -0.44
N GLU A 19 -6.21 -15.29 -0.26
CA GLU A 19 -6.97 -14.68 -1.37
C GLU A 19 -6.03 -14.02 -2.41
N GLY A 20 -4.85 -13.56 -1.97
CA GLY A 20 -3.81 -13.06 -2.86
C GLY A 20 -3.30 -14.06 -3.91
N LEU A 21 -3.58 -15.37 -3.76
CA LEU A 21 -3.30 -16.38 -4.78
C LEU A 21 -4.20 -16.25 -6.02
N HIS A 22 -5.37 -15.64 -5.88
CA HIS A 22 -6.38 -15.47 -6.93
C HIS A 22 -6.44 -14.04 -7.47
N SER A 23 -5.74 -13.10 -6.83
CA SER A 23 -5.63 -11.72 -7.27
C SER A 23 -4.75 -11.58 -8.52
N PRO A 24 -5.03 -10.61 -9.42
CA PRO A 24 -4.12 -10.29 -10.53
C PRO A 24 -2.83 -9.60 -10.05
N VAL A 25 -2.80 -9.06 -8.83
CA VAL A 25 -1.56 -8.57 -8.19
C VAL A 25 -0.72 -9.76 -7.71
N LYS A 26 0.57 -9.73 -7.99
CA LYS A 26 1.55 -10.75 -7.59
C LYS A 26 1.97 -10.55 -6.13
N TRP A 27 1.06 -10.89 -5.22
CA TRP A 27 1.27 -10.75 -3.79
C TRP A 27 2.38 -11.65 -3.24
N TRP A 28 3.11 -11.11 -2.28
CA TRP A 28 3.95 -11.83 -1.33
C TRP A 28 3.22 -11.92 0.01
N GLY A 29 3.53 -12.93 0.81
CA GLY A 29 3.30 -12.86 2.26
C GLY A 29 4.37 -11.99 2.93
N TRP A 30 4.14 -11.58 4.18
CA TRP A 30 5.15 -10.86 4.96
C TRP A 30 6.35 -11.74 5.29
N CYS A 31 7.41 -11.66 4.48
CA CYS A 31 8.64 -12.42 4.64
C CYS A 31 9.87 -11.58 4.29
N ARG A 32 11.04 -11.99 4.79
CA ARG A 32 12.32 -11.31 4.53
C ARG A 32 12.63 -11.28 3.03
N GLU A 33 12.32 -12.35 2.33
CA GLU A 33 12.58 -12.56 0.91
C GLU A 33 11.82 -11.55 0.04
N ALA A 34 10.66 -11.06 0.48
CA ALA A 34 9.92 -9.99 -0.21
C ALA A 34 10.73 -8.68 -0.20
N PHE A 35 11.31 -8.30 0.93
CA PHE A 35 12.14 -7.11 1.05
C PHE A 35 13.51 -7.27 0.36
N GLU A 36 14.07 -8.49 0.36
CA GLU A 36 15.27 -8.80 -0.44
C GLU A 36 14.98 -8.66 -1.94
N ALA A 37 13.82 -9.16 -2.40
CA ALA A 37 13.37 -8.98 -3.77
C ALA A 37 13.16 -7.49 -4.11
N ALA A 38 12.56 -6.71 -3.21
CA ALA A 38 12.37 -5.27 -3.38
C ALA A 38 13.71 -4.53 -3.54
N ARG A 39 14.74 -4.91 -2.76
CA ARG A 39 16.11 -4.39 -2.92
C ARG A 39 16.73 -4.78 -4.25
N ALA A 40 16.62 -6.05 -4.63
CA ALA A 40 17.24 -6.57 -5.86
C ALA A 40 16.58 -6.02 -7.14
N LEU A 41 15.25 -5.87 -7.13
CA LEU A 41 14.46 -5.28 -8.23
C LEU A 41 14.50 -3.76 -8.23
N ASP A 42 14.99 -3.19 -7.14
CA ASP A 42 15.06 -1.76 -6.93
C ASP A 42 13.69 -1.07 -6.98
N ARG A 43 12.72 -1.64 -6.24
CA ARG A 43 11.31 -1.24 -6.24
C ARG A 43 10.82 -0.93 -4.82
N PRO A 44 9.96 0.07 -4.63
CA PRO A 44 9.27 0.27 -3.36
C PRO A 44 8.36 -0.92 -3.02
N VAL A 45 8.03 -1.05 -1.74
CA VAL A 45 7.11 -2.06 -1.22
C VAL A 45 5.74 -1.43 -1.01
N LEU A 46 4.71 -2.06 -1.56
CA LEU A 46 3.31 -1.79 -1.23
C LEU A 46 2.87 -2.87 -0.22
N VAL A 47 2.37 -2.45 0.93
CA VAL A 47 1.85 -3.34 1.97
C VAL A 47 0.36 -3.10 2.12
N ASP A 48 -0.42 -4.17 2.02
CA ASP A 48 -1.85 -4.20 2.29
C ASP A 48 -2.08 -4.98 3.60
N VAL A 49 -2.49 -4.27 4.65
CA VAL A 49 -2.87 -4.89 5.93
C VAL A 49 -4.38 -4.94 6.03
N GLY A 50 -4.91 -6.12 6.29
CA GLY A 50 -6.34 -6.34 6.45
C GLY A 50 -6.64 -7.51 7.39
N ALA A 51 -7.88 -7.94 7.37
CA ALA A 51 -8.36 -9.07 8.16
C ALA A 51 -9.53 -9.75 7.45
N VAL A 52 -9.74 -11.03 7.75
CA VAL A 52 -10.85 -11.81 7.19
C VAL A 52 -12.22 -11.18 7.47
N TRP A 53 -12.39 -10.52 8.62
CA TRP A 53 -13.65 -9.89 9.01
C TRP A 53 -13.80 -8.44 8.51
N CYS A 54 -12.80 -7.87 7.84
CA CYS A 54 -12.79 -6.48 7.41
C CYS A 54 -13.55 -6.31 6.08
N HIS A 55 -14.77 -5.76 6.14
CA HIS A 55 -15.60 -5.53 4.96
C HIS A 55 -14.90 -4.67 3.88
N TRP A 56 -14.32 -3.53 4.26
CA TRP A 56 -13.67 -2.64 3.30
C TRP A 56 -12.38 -3.20 2.69
N CYS A 57 -11.74 -4.17 3.35
CA CYS A 57 -10.58 -4.87 2.80
C CYS A 57 -11.00 -5.73 1.62
N HIS A 58 -12.08 -6.50 1.80
CA HIS A 58 -12.69 -7.29 0.72
C HIS A 58 -13.18 -6.43 -0.44
N VAL A 59 -13.86 -5.31 -0.14
CA VAL A 59 -14.29 -4.36 -1.17
C VAL A 59 -13.09 -3.83 -1.96
N MET A 60 -11.98 -3.50 -1.29
CA MET A 60 -10.78 -3.00 -1.97
C MET A 60 -10.08 -4.09 -2.79
N ASP A 61 -10.03 -5.33 -2.30
CA ASP A 61 -9.54 -6.48 -3.06
C ASP A 61 -10.38 -6.72 -4.34
N GLU A 62 -11.70 -6.67 -4.21
CA GLU A 62 -12.65 -6.92 -5.31
C GLU A 62 -12.76 -5.78 -6.32
N THR A 63 -12.48 -4.54 -5.93
CA THR A 63 -12.68 -3.36 -6.80
C THR A 63 -11.38 -2.71 -7.27
N THR A 64 -10.38 -2.64 -6.39
CA THR A 64 -9.16 -1.86 -6.64
C THR A 64 -8.01 -2.75 -7.02
N TYR A 65 -7.71 -3.78 -6.22
CA TYR A 65 -6.62 -4.70 -6.53
C TYR A 65 -6.97 -5.69 -7.66
N SER A 66 -8.25 -5.85 -7.99
CA SER A 66 -8.74 -6.60 -9.15
C SER A 66 -8.72 -5.80 -10.46
N ASP A 67 -8.60 -4.46 -10.40
CA ASP A 67 -8.58 -3.60 -11.59
C ASP A 67 -7.32 -3.91 -12.43
N PRO A 68 -7.46 -4.27 -13.73
CA PRO A 68 -6.31 -4.71 -14.53
C PRO A 68 -5.18 -3.69 -14.65
N GLU A 69 -5.51 -2.40 -14.74
CA GLU A 69 -4.50 -1.33 -14.86
C GLU A 69 -3.75 -1.13 -13.55
N VAL A 70 -4.48 -1.08 -12.42
CA VAL A 70 -3.87 -1.02 -11.08
C VAL A 70 -2.96 -2.24 -10.85
N ALA A 71 -3.48 -3.45 -11.10
CA ALA A 71 -2.72 -4.67 -10.88
C ALA A 71 -1.46 -4.75 -11.75
N SER A 72 -1.57 -4.37 -13.03
CA SER A 72 -0.41 -4.31 -13.94
C SER A 72 0.63 -3.31 -13.44
N PHE A 73 0.21 -2.11 -13.04
CA PHE A 73 1.13 -1.08 -12.54
C PHE A 73 1.84 -1.52 -11.26
N ILE A 74 1.12 -2.13 -10.31
CA ILE A 74 1.70 -2.69 -9.09
C ILE A 74 2.75 -3.75 -9.45
N ASN A 75 2.41 -4.71 -10.31
CA ASN A 75 3.31 -5.80 -10.70
C ASN A 75 4.59 -5.31 -11.39
N GLU A 76 4.50 -4.21 -12.15
CA GLU A 76 5.65 -3.64 -12.87
C GLU A 76 6.56 -2.82 -11.96
N HIS A 77 6.02 -2.17 -10.92
CA HIS A 77 6.74 -1.12 -10.21
C HIS A 77 6.92 -1.33 -8.71
N PHE A 78 6.18 -2.26 -8.10
CA PHE A 78 6.20 -2.49 -6.67
C PHE A 78 6.49 -3.96 -6.35
N VAL A 79 6.95 -4.21 -5.13
CA VAL A 79 6.79 -5.50 -4.47
C VAL A 79 5.60 -5.40 -3.54
N ALA A 80 4.53 -6.14 -3.87
CA ALA A 80 3.27 -6.09 -3.13
C ALA A 80 3.23 -7.17 -2.05
N VAL A 81 2.88 -6.82 -0.81
CA VAL A 81 2.87 -7.70 0.36
C VAL A 81 1.50 -7.63 1.05
N LYS A 82 0.85 -8.78 1.27
CA LYS A 82 -0.35 -8.87 2.13
C LYS A 82 0.02 -9.27 3.56
N VAL A 83 -0.68 -8.68 4.51
CA VAL A 83 -0.53 -8.93 5.95
C VAL A 83 -1.90 -9.09 6.58
N ASP A 84 -2.13 -10.18 7.29
CA ASP A 84 -3.28 -10.29 8.20
C ASP A 84 -2.91 -9.70 9.56
N ARG A 85 -3.68 -8.71 10.02
CA ARG A 85 -3.46 -8.10 11.34
C ARG A 85 -3.65 -9.04 12.51
N ASP A 86 -4.45 -10.09 12.38
CA ASP A 86 -4.69 -11.05 13.46
C ASP A 86 -3.56 -12.08 13.56
N GLU A 87 -2.91 -12.43 12.43
CA GLU A 87 -1.68 -13.23 12.46
C GLU A 87 -0.44 -12.39 12.85
N ARG A 88 -0.41 -11.11 12.45
CA ARG A 88 0.73 -10.19 12.65
C ARG A 88 0.33 -8.87 13.32
N PRO A 89 -0.19 -8.92 14.57
CA PRO A 89 -0.59 -7.71 15.30
C PRO A 89 0.61 -6.81 15.61
N ASP A 90 1.82 -7.37 15.64
CA ASP A 90 3.07 -6.63 15.79
C ASP A 90 3.34 -5.70 14.60
N VAL A 91 3.11 -6.20 13.38
CA VAL A 91 3.30 -5.44 12.14
C VAL A 91 2.18 -4.42 12.00
N ASP A 92 0.93 -4.85 12.17
CA ASP A 92 -0.26 -4.01 12.08
C ASP A 92 -0.15 -2.77 12.98
N ARG A 93 0.08 -2.96 14.29
CA ARG A 93 0.16 -1.85 15.24
C ARG A 93 1.22 -0.83 14.84
N ARG A 94 2.41 -1.30 14.44
CA ARG A 94 3.50 -0.40 14.03
C ARG A 94 3.13 0.37 12.77
N LEU A 95 2.50 -0.27 11.80
CA LEU A 95 2.10 0.39 10.56
C LEU A 95 0.94 1.37 10.77
N GLN A 96 -0.01 1.08 11.66
CA GLN A 96 -1.06 2.01 12.06
C GLN A 96 -0.47 3.26 12.74
N GLU A 97 0.48 3.09 13.66
CA GLU A 97 1.18 4.21 14.31
C GLU A 97 1.89 5.09 13.27
N MET A 98 2.60 4.48 12.31
CA MET A 98 3.28 5.22 11.24
C MET A 98 2.30 5.90 10.29
N ALA A 99 1.20 5.25 9.92
CA ALA A 99 0.19 5.83 9.06
C ALA A 99 -0.48 7.06 9.71
N GLN A 100 -0.81 6.95 11.00
CA GLN A 100 -1.36 8.06 11.78
C GLN A 100 -0.40 9.26 11.82
N LEU A 101 0.91 9.02 11.97
CA LEU A 101 1.94 10.07 11.96
C LEU A 101 2.18 10.67 10.57
N ILE A 102 2.02 9.86 9.52
CA ILE A 102 2.37 10.24 8.16
C ILE A 102 1.20 10.93 7.46
N SER A 103 0.05 10.26 7.34
CA SER A 103 -1.10 10.78 6.60
C SER A 103 -2.24 11.25 7.48
N GLY A 104 -2.13 11.06 8.80
CA GLY A 104 -3.24 11.31 9.72
C GLY A 104 -4.33 10.23 9.67
N GLN A 105 -4.14 9.17 8.88
CA GLN A 105 -5.10 8.10 8.69
C GLN A 105 -4.67 6.83 9.41
N ALA A 106 -5.65 6.14 10.00
CA ALA A 106 -5.51 4.81 10.60
C ALA A 106 -6.82 4.04 10.41
N GLY A 107 -6.73 2.72 10.31
CA GLY A 107 -7.86 1.82 10.06
C GLY A 107 -7.54 0.74 9.03
N TRP A 108 -8.54 -0.07 8.67
CA TRP A 108 -8.40 -1.13 7.66
C TRP A 108 -9.40 -0.94 6.52
N PRO A 109 -9.04 -1.25 5.26
CA PRO A 109 -7.72 -1.72 4.83
C PRO A 109 -6.66 -0.66 5.09
N LEU A 110 -5.44 -1.08 5.42
CA LEU A 110 -4.31 -0.18 5.60
C LEU A 110 -3.35 -0.38 4.43
N THR A 111 -3.24 0.63 3.59
CA THR A 111 -2.33 0.68 2.44
C THR A 111 -1.08 1.45 2.84
N VAL A 112 0.09 0.81 2.83
CA VAL A 112 1.36 1.45 3.19
C VAL A 112 2.37 1.31 2.05
N PHE A 113 2.99 2.41 1.68
CA PHE A 113 4.10 2.45 0.75
C PHE A 113 5.39 2.71 1.51
N MET A 114 6.40 1.87 1.30
CA MET A 114 7.68 1.98 2.00
C MET A 114 8.86 1.62 1.11
N THR A 115 10.05 2.03 1.54
CA THR A 115 11.31 1.64 0.89
C THR A 115 11.63 0.16 1.13
N PRO A 116 12.55 -0.43 0.37
CA PRO A 116 13.06 -1.78 0.65
C PRO A 116 13.75 -1.94 2.02
N SER A 117 14.14 -0.85 2.68
CA SER A 117 14.67 -0.80 4.05
C SER A 117 13.56 -0.74 5.11
N GLY A 118 12.30 -0.57 4.71
CA GLY A 118 11.15 -0.50 5.62
C GLY A 118 10.83 0.92 6.12
N GLU A 119 11.36 1.96 5.48
CA GLU A 119 11.01 3.34 5.79
C GLU A 119 9.71 3.72 5.08
N VAL A 120 8.68 4.09 5.84
CA VAL A 120 7.38 4.43 5.27
C VAL A 120 7.47 5.77 4.51
N ILE A 121 7.08 5.73 3.25
CA ILE A 121 6.99 6.88 2.34
C ILE A 121 5.63 7.55 2.52
N TRP A 122 4.56 6.75 2.48
CA TRP A 122 3.18 7.23 2.58
C TRP A 122 2.23 6.11 3.01
N ALA A 123 1.05 6.47 3.51
CA ALA A 123 0.02 5.51 3.89
C ALA A 123 -1.38 6.10 3.71
N ALA A 124 -2.36 5.23 3.49
CA ALA A 124 -3.78 5.55 3.49
C ALA A 124 -4.59 4.34 3.94
N THR A 125 -5.90 4.53 4.13
CA THR A 125 -6.81 3.41 4.33
C THR A 125 -7.30 2.86 3.00
N TYR A 126 -8.58 3.05 2.69
CA TYR A 126 -9.20 2.65 1.43
C TYR A 126 -8.82 3.60 0.30
N LEU A 127 -8.47 3.04 -0.86
CA LEU A 127 -8.26 3.80 -2.09
C LEU A 127 -9.12 3.18 -3.21
N PRO A 128 -9.98 3.95 -3.91
CA PRO A 128 -10.65 3.47 -5.11
C PRO A 128 -9.66 3.25 -6.26
N PRO A 129 -10.01 2.52 -7.34
CA PRO A 129 -9.09 2.28 -8.45
C PRO A 129 -8.73 3.54 -9.23
N ARG A 130 -9.63 4.53 -9.26
CA ARG A 130 -9.51 5.81 -9.99
C ARG A 130 -9.95 6.96 -9.09
N ASP A 131 -9.55 8.17 -9.47
CA ASP A 131 -9.89 9.39 -8.74
C ASP A 131 -11.40 9.58 -8.64
N MET A 132 -11.86 9.93 -7.43
CA MET A 132 -13.25 10.29 -7.15
C MET A 132 -13.34 11.78 -6.82
N GLY A 133 -13.61 12.58 -7.84
CA GLY A 133 -13.61 14.04 -7.71
C GLY A 133 -12.22 14.56 -7.37
N ARG A 134 -12.06 15.15 -6.18
CA ARG A 134 -10.74 15.62 -5.67
C ARG A 134 -10.00 14.55 -4.87
N THR A 135 -10.60 13.39 -4.62
CA THR A 135 -9.97 12.29 -3.88
C THR A 135 -9.20 11.41 -4.85
N PRO A 136 -7.88 11.24 -4.71
CA PRO A 136 -7.10 10.41 -5.61
C PRO A 136 -7.43 8.93 -5.42
N GLY A 137 -7.39 8.20 -6.53
CA GLY A 137 -7.42 6.74 -6.52
C GLY A 137 -6.02 6.14 -6.43
N MET A 138 -6.00 4.82 -6.25
CA MET A 138 -4.81 3.99 -6.17
C MET A 138 -3.83 4.28 -7.31
N LEU A 139 -4.30 4.42 -8.55
CA LEU A 139 -3.41 4.63 -9.69
C LEU A 139 -2.65 5.97 -9.62
N THR A 140 -3.30 7.03 -9.16
CA THR A 140 -2.68 8.35 -8.98
C THR A 140 -1.65 8.30 -7.85
N ILE A 141 -2.01 7.67 -6.73
CA ILE A 141 -1.10 7.45 -5.60
C ILE A 141 0.13 6.63 -6.00
N LEU A 142 -0.07 5.51 -6.71
CA LEU A 142 1.01 4.63 -7.16
C LEU A 142 2.03 5.39 -8.01
N LYS A 143 1.57 6.24 -8.93
CA LYS A 143 2.44 7.08 -9.77
C LYS A 143 3.24 8.08 -8.95
N ALA A 144 2.57 8.80 -8.04
CA ALA A 144 3.22 9.79 -7.17
C ALA A 144 4.27 9.15 -6.26
N VAL A 145 3.97 8.01 -5.65
CA VAL A 145 4.91 7.25 -4.82
C VAL A 145 6.08 6.70 -5.63
N LEU A 146 5.85 6.24 -6.86
CA LEU A 146 6.95 5.74 -7.70
C LEU A 146 7.89 6.86 -8.12
N GLU A 147 7.34 8.02 -8.48
CA GLU A 147 8.12 9.23 -8.78
C GLU A 147 8.94 9.66 -7.56
N ALA A 148 8.32 9.70 -6.37
CA ALA A 148 8.99 9.93 -5.08
C ALA A 148 10.22 9.06 -4.90
N TYR A 149 10.01 7.75 -5.05
CA TYR A 149 11.01 6.72 -4.81
C TYR A 149 12.18 6.82 -5.81
N ARG A 150 11.90 7.17 -7.07
CA ARG A 150 12.92 7.30 -8.13
C ARG A 150 13.68 8.62 -8.07
N GLY A 151 13.02 9.72 -7.74
CA GLY A 151 13.57 11.07 -7.87
C GLY A 151 14.53 11.51 -6.77
N LYS A 152 14.45 10.95 -5.55
CA LYS A 152 15.13 11.54 -4.36
C LYS A 152 15.70 10.54 -3.35
N ARG A 153 16.46 9.53 -3.79
CA ARG A 153 17.12 8.52 -2.92
C ARG A 153 18.02 9.04 -1.79
N GLY A 154 18.25 10.35 -1.68
CA GLY A 154 18.99 10.96 -0.57
C GLY A 154 18.12 11.54 0.55
N ASP A 155 16.81 11.76 0.34
CA ASP A 155 15.97 12.47 1.32
C ASP A 155 14.50 12.02 1.26
N ILE A 156 14.27 10.74 1.59
CA ILE A 156 12.95 10.12 1.68
C ILE A 156 12.05 10.89 2.66
N ALA A 157 12.61 11.41 3.75
CA ALA A 157 11.88 12.17 4.76
C ALA A 157 11.31 13.48 4.20
N LYS A 158 12.13 14.28 3.50
CA LYS A 158 11.65 15.52 2.87
C LYS A 158 10.57 15.27 1.82
N PHE A 159 10.66 14.18 1.06
CA PHE A 159 9.63 13.88 0.08
C PHE A 159 8.36 13.29 0.71
N ALA A 160 8.47 12.48 1.76
CA ALA A 160 7.31 12.08 2.55
C ALA A 160 6.52 13.32 2.98
N GLU A 161 7.19 14.39 3.42
CA GLU A 161 6.54 15.68 3.71
C GLU A 161 5.91 16.36 2.48
N GLU A 162 6.57 16.35 1.31
CA GLU A 162 6.00 16.91 0.07
C GLU A 162 4.72 16.16 -0.38
N LEU A 163 4.76 14.82 -0.40
CA LEU A 163 3.62 13.99 -0.75
C LEU A 163 2.49 14.13 0.27
N LYS A 164 2.81 14.21 1.57
CA LYS A 164 1.83 14.54 2.61
C LYS A 164 1.15 15.88 2.35
N ALA A 165 1.92 16.91 1.99
CA ALA A 165 1.37 18.24 1.72
C ALA A 165 0.47 18.24 0.48
N GLU A 166 0.88 17.57 -0.60
CA GLU A 166 0.09 17.42 -1.82
C GLU A 166 -1.22 16.66 -1.55
N VAL A 167 -1.14 15.56 -0.79
CA VAL A 167 -2.30 14.79 -0.35
C VAL A 167 -3.22 15.59 0.58
N ALA A 168 -2.67 16.33 1.55
CA ALA A 168 -3.46 17.18 2.43
C ALA A 168 -4.19 18.30 1.65
N ALA A 169 -3.59 18.80 0.57
CA ALA A 169 -4.23 19.77 -0.31
C ALA A 169 -5.43 19.17 -1.08
N TRP A 170 -5.40 17.86 -1.37
CA TRP A 170 -6.52 17.14 -1.97
C TRP A 170 -7.72 16.97 -1.02
N HIS A 171 -7.46 16.86 0.28
CA HIS A 171 -8.48 16.73 1.32
C HIS A 171 -9.00 18.08 1.88
N SER A 172 -8.42 19.21 1.48
CA SER A 172 -8.86 20.53 1.97
C SER A 172 -10.16 21.00 1.29
N PRO A 173 -11.20 21.42 2.05
CA PRO A 173 -12.40 22.01 1.46
C PRO A 173 -12.05 23.30 0.71
N ALA A 174 -12.74 23.58 -0.40
CA ALA A 174 -12.59 24.85 -1.09
C ALA A 174 -12.99 26.00 -0.13
N PRO A 175 -12.28 27.15 -0.13
CA PRO A 175 -12.79 28.33 0.54
C PRO A 175 -14.01 28.81 -0.27
N GLY A 176 -15.22 28.52 0.21
CA GLY A 176 -16.45 29.01 -0.41
C GLY A 176 -17.63 28.06 -0.28
N GLY A 177 -18.37 28.21 0.82
CA GLY A 177 -19.67 27.56 1.03
C GLY A 177 -20.40 28.22 2.19
N ILE A 178 -20.45 29.56 2.21
CA ILE A 178 -21.39 30.30 3.05
C ILE A 178 -22.67 30.42 2.21
N LEU A 179 -23.73 29.73 2.65
CA LEU A 179 -25.11 30.16 2.44
C LEU A 179 -25.53 30.99 3.65
#